data_AF-X1V1S4-F1
#
_entry.id   AF-X1V1S4-F1
#
_cell.length_a   1.000
_cell.length_b   1.000
_cell.length_c   1.000
_cell.angle_alpha   90.00
_cell.angle_beta   90.00
_cell.angle_gamma   90.00
#
_symmetry.space_group_name_H-M   'P 1'
#
loop_
_entity.id
_entity.type
_entity.pdbx_description
1 polymer ?
#
loop_
_entity_poly.entity_id
_entity_poly.type
_entity_poly.pdbx_seq_one_letter_code
_entity_poly.pdbx_strand_id
1 'polypeptide(L)'
;EILARIKNVKIAVYGDFCVDAYWLLDARGSEVSVETGLQARAIAEHYYSLGGASNVVANIAALEPAAIQVIGVVGDDIFGRELRRQFHELNVDTTYLVVQKENFDTVTFGKPYLEGSEQPRIDFGFFNERTEETDRALLDGIAGALKSARPPFLCLKLSQSVS
;
A
#
# COMPACT_ATOMS: atom_id res chain seq x y z
N GLU A 1 -14.06 20.13 18.99
CA GLU A 1 -13.99 21.23 18.01
C GLU A 1 -13.06 20.94 16.82
N ILE A 2 -11.81 20.50 17.03
CA ILE A 2 -10.86 20.17 15.95
C ILE A 2 -11.33 19.04 15.03
N LEU A 3 -11.87 17.94 15.59
CA LEU A 3 -12.44 16.82 14.83
C LEU A 3 -13.63 17.21 13.95
N ALA A 4 -14.38 18.26 14.30
CA ALA A 4 -15.49 18.72 13.46
C ALA A 4 -15.00 19.45 12.20
N ARG A 5 -13.80 20.05 12.25
CA ARG A 5 -13.24 20.80 11.12
C ARG A 5 -12.65 19.88 10.05
N ILE A 6 -12.20 18.68 10.42
CA ILE A 6 -11.58 17.74 9.46
C ILE A 6 -12.54 17.31 8.35
N LYS A 7 -13.84 17.25 8.64
CA LYS A 7 -14.90 16.93 7.67
C LYS A 7 -15.00 17.92 6.50
N ASN A 8 -14.37 19.08 6.62
CA ASN A 8 -14.28 20.09 5.56
C ASN A 8 -12.88 20.17 4.91
N VAL A 9 -11.92 19.36 5.37
CA VAL A 9 -10.54 19.31 4.88
C VAL A 9 -10.48 18.32 3.72
N LYS A 10 -9.84 18.71 2.62
CA LYS A 10 -9.38 17.78 1.59
C LYS A 10 -7.92 17.48 1.85
N ILE A 11 -7.54 16.20 1.82
CA ILE A 11 -6.14 15.81 2.06
C ILE A 11 -5.63 15.01 0.86
N ALA A 12 -4.42 15.37 0.42
CA ALA A 12 -3.68 14.60 -0.56
C ALA A 12 -2.49 13.92 0.12
N VAL A 13 -2.32 12.63 -0.14
CA VAL A 13 -1.20 11.84 0.39
C VAL A 13 -0.34 11.41 -0.79
N TYR A 14 0.92 11.85 -0.78
CA TYR A 14 1.93 11.40 -1.72
C TYR A 14 2.92 10.48 -1.00
N GLY A 15 3.09 9.26 -1.48
CA GLY A 15 4.03 8.35 -0.83
C GLY A 15 4.08 6.95 -1.41
N ASP A 16 4.90 6.14 -0.74
CA ASP A 16 5.11 4.73 -1.08
C ASP A 16 4.02 3.89 -0.41
N PHE A 17 3.02 3.50 -1.20
CA PHE A 17 1.89 2.70 -0.72
C PHE A 17 2.24 1.22 -0.73
N CYS A 18 1.95 0.53 0.36
CA CYS A 18 2.25 -0.88 0.50
C CYS A 18 1.10 -1.69 1.13
N VAL A 19 1.22 -3.01 1.01
CA VAL A 19 0.35 -4.00 1.66
C VAL A 19 1.16 -4.77 2.70
N ASP A 20 0.59 -4.97 3.87
CA ASP A 20 1.07 -5.98 4.82
C ASP A 20 0.34 -7.31 4.51
N ALA A 21 1.09 -8.34 4.11
CA ALA A 21 0.58 -9.65 3.77
C ALA A 21 0.84 -10.65 4.92
N TYR A 22 -0.20 -10.99 5.66
CA TYR A 22 -0.12 -11.91 6.80
C TYR A 22 -0.35 -13.34 6.33
N TRP A 23 0.63 -14.20 6.60
CA TRP A 23 0.55 -15.63 6.27
C TRP A 23 0.70 -16.46 7.55
N LEU A 24 -0.41 -16.96 8.08
CA LEU A 24 -0.42 -17.83 9.25
C LEU A 24 -0.11 -19.24 8.81
N LEU A 25 1.05 -19.74 9.22
CA LEU A 25 1.58 -21.02 8.78
C LEU A 25 1.11 -22.16 9.67
N ASP A 26 0.86 -23.29 9.03
CA ASP A 26 0.63 -24.55 9.72
C ASP A 26 1.96 -25.20 10.10
N ALA A 27 2.15 -25.47 11.39
CA ALA A 27 3.36 -26.12 11.90
C ALA A 27 3.57 -27.54 11.34
N ARG A 28 2.51 -28.18 10.84
CA ARG A 28 2.60 -29.49 10.17
C ARG A 28 3.31 -29.42 8.82
N GLY A 29 3.41 -28.24 8.22
CA GLY A 29 3.92 -28.06 6.85
C GLY A 29 3.00 -28.70 5.79
N SER A 30 3.52 -28.84 4.58
CA SER A 30 2.84 -29.47 3.44
C SER A 30 3.64 -30.68 2.92
N GLU A 31 3.48 -31.05 1.67
CA GLU A 31 4.31 -32.07 1.02
C GLU A 31 5.79 -31.68 0.93
N VAL A 32 6.64 -32.68 0.73
CA VAL A 32 8.04 -32.46 0.36
C VAL A 32 8.08 -32.19 -1.15
N SER A 33 8.67 -31.08 -1.58
CA SER A 33 8.84 -30.78 -3.00
C SER A 33 9.67 -31.86 -3.67
N VAL A 34 9.16 -32.42 -4.76
CA VAL A 34 9.84 -33.46 -5.55
C VAL A 34 11.11 -32.91 -6.20
N GLU A 35 11.09 -31.64 -6.60
CA GLU A 35 12.16 -30.95 -7.33
C GLU A 35 13.34 -30.59 -6.45
N THR A 36 13.08 -30.20 -5.19
CA THR A 36 14.09 -29.62 -4.29
C THR A 36 14.36 -30.49 -3.07
N GLY A 37 13.48 -31.43 -2.74
CA GLY A 37 13.55 -32.22 -1.50
C GLY A 37 13.26 -31.41 -0.24
N LEU A 38 12.86 -30.13 -0.37
CA LEU A 38 12.56 -29.26 0.77
C LEU A 38 11.12 -29.45 1.23
N GLN A 39 10.90 -29.41 2.55
CA GLN A 39 9.58 -29.41 3.17
C GLN A 39 8.85 -28.11 2.83
N ALA A 40 7.72 -28.19 2.12
CA ALA A 40 6.93 -27.01 1.82
C ALA A 40 6.23 -26.49 3.09
N ARG A 41 6.08 -25.17 3.17
CA ARG A 41 5.34 -24.49 4.25
C ARG A 41 3.88 -24.39 3.83
N ALA A 42 2.96 -24.84 4.68
CA ALA A 42 1.54 -24.68 4.45
C ALA A 42 1.05 -23.37 5.07
N ILE A 43 0.27 -22.60 4.31
CA ILE A 43 -0.48 -21.45 4.83
C ILE A 43 -1.85 -21.97 5.28
N ALA A 44 -2.15 -21.86 6.57
CA ALA A 44 -3.44 -22.22 7.13
C ALA A 44 -4.48 -21.11 6.90
N GLU A 45 -4.05 -19.86 7.09
CA GLU A 45 -4.88 -18.67 6.91
C GLU A 45 -4.02 -17.53 6.37
N HIS A 46 -4.62 -16.66 5.57
CA HIS A 46 -3.96 -15.45 5.11
C HIS A 46 -4.94 -14.28 5.01
N TYR A 47 -4.42 -13.08 5.23
CA TYR A 47 -5.16 -11.85 5.04
C TYR A 47 -4.20 -10.69 4.73
N TYR A 48 -4.74 -9.60 4.22
CA TYR A 48 -3.99 -8.47 3.72
C TYR A 48 -4.54 -7.17 4.28
N SER A 49 -3.67 -6.27 4.72
CA SER A 49 -4.06 -4.95 5.19
C SER A 49 -3.21 -3.85 4.57
N LEU A 50 -3.75 -2.64 4.53
CA LEU A 50 -2.98 -1.45 4.16
C LEU A 50 -1.81 -1.26 5.13
N GLY A 51 -0.58 -1.27 4.61
CA GLY A 51 0.67 -1.07 5.36
C GLY A 51 1.26 0.34 5.12
N GLY A 52 2.25 0.74 5.91
CA GLY A 52 3.04 1.95 5.64
C GLY A 52 2.23 3.21 5.37
N ALA A 53 2.44 3.87 4.22
CA ALA A 53 1.69 5.06 3.84
C ALA A 53 0.19 4.77 3.64
N SER A 54 -0.15 3.56 3.20
CA SER A 54 -1.53 3.11 3.04
C SER A 54 -2.26 3.02 4.39
N ASN A 55 -1.57 2.60 5.47
CA ASN A 55 -2.14 2.62 6.81
C ASN A 55 -2.42 4.06 7.30
N VAL A 56 -1.55 5.02 6.93
CA VAL A 56 -1.80 6.43 7.24
C VAL A 56 -3.07 6.93 6.52
N VAL A 57 -3.25 6.55 5.26
CA VAL A 57 -4.49 6.83 4.51
C VAL A 57 -5.72 6.23 5.21
N ALA A 58 -5.64 4.98 5.68
CA ALA A 58 -6.72 4.33 6.42
C ALA A 58 -7.07 5.07 7.72
N ASN A 59 -6.06 5.49 8.48
CA ASN A 59 -6.27 6.30 9.70
C ASN A 59 -6.89 7.66 9.39
N ILE A 60 -6.49 8.30 8.29
CA ILE A 60 -7.08 9.57 7.85
C ILE A 60 -8.55 9.36 7.45
N ALA A 61 -8.86 8.28 6.71
CA ALA A 61 -10.22 7.93 6.31
C ALA A 61 -11.15 7.73 7.51
N ALA A 62 -10.65 7.13 8.60
CA ALA A 62 -11.41 6.97 9.84
C ALA A 62 -11.79 8.30 10.52
N LEU A 63 -11.13 9.42 10.16
CA LEU A 63 -11.50 10.75 10.63
C LEU A 63 -12.58 11.43 9.76
N GLU A 64 -13.00 10.79 8.67
CA GLU A 64 -14.04 11.26 7.75
C GLU A 64 -13.78 12.66 7.15
N PRO A 65 -12.61 12.92 6.53
CA PRO A 65 -12.37 14.18 5.83
C PRO A 65 -13.29 14.35 4.63
N ALA A 66 -13.37 15.57 4.08
CA ALA A 66 -14.21 15.86 2.91
C ALA A 66 -13.82 15.03 1.68
N ALA A 67 -12.52 14.78 1.51
CA ALA A 67 -11.97 13.92 0.47
C ALA A 67 -10.53 13.53 0.81
N ILE A 68 -10.13 12.35 0.32
CA ILE A 68 -8.74 11.89 0.34
C ILE A 68 -8.36 11.57 -1.09
N GLN A 69 -7.21 12.07 -1.53
CA GLN A 69 -6.60 11.67 -2.79
C GLN A 69 -5.22 11.07 -2.52
N VAL A 70 -4.91 9.95 -3.15
CA VAL A 70 -3.58 9.35 -3.10
C VAL A 70 -2.83 9.59 -4.40
N ILE A 71 -1.53 9.86 -4.27
CA ILE A 71 -0.61 10.07 -5.39
C ILE A 71 0.58 9.15 -5.17
N GLY A 72 0.76 8.17 -6.04
CA GLY A 72 1.78 7.13 -5.85
C GLY A 72 1.74 6.09 -6.95
N VAL A 73 2.48 5.00 -6.76
CA VAL A 73 2.64 3.95 -7.76
C VAL A 73 2.42 2.60 -7.11
N VAL A 74 1.75 1.70 -7.84
CA VAL A 74 1.64 0.27 -7.55
C VAL A 74 1.95 -0.53 -8.80
N GLY A 75 2.28 -1.81 -8.63
CA GLY A 75 2.45 -2.75 -9.74
C GLY A 75 1.11 -3.25 -10.29
N ASP A 76 1.12 -3.81 -11.50
CA ASP A 76 -0.02 -4.54 -12.09
C ASP A 76 -0.12 -5.99 -11.58
N ASP A 77 -0.06 -6.15 -10.26
CA ASP A 77 -0.01 -7.44 -9.58
C ASP A 77 -1.21 -7.65 -8.64
N ILE A 78 -1.25 -8.79 -7.97
CA ILE A 78 -2.33 -9.15 -7.04
C ILE A 78 -2.41 -8.19 -5.85
N PHE A 79 -1.28 -7.69 -5.35
CA PHE A 79 -1.23 -6.81 -4.19
C PHE A 79 -1.64 -5.38 -4.56
N GLY A 80 -1.28 -4.93 -5.76
CA GLY A 80 -1.74 -3.65 -6.31
C GLY A 80 -3.25 -3.60 -6.49
N ARG A 81 -3.86 -4.71 -6.96
CA ARG A 81 -5.32 -4.86 -7.01
C ARG A 81 -5.97 -4.86 -5.62
N GLU A 82 -5.38 -5.58 -4.67
CA GLU A 82 -5.89 -5.66 -3.30
C GLU A 82 -5.83 -4.31 -2.57
N LEU A 83 -4.71 -3.59 -2.71
CA LEU A 83 -4.53 -2.24 -2.17
C LEU A 83 -5.59 -1.28 -2.72
N ARG A 84 -5.80 -1.30 -4.05
CA ARG A 84 -6.80 -0.47 -4.71
C ARG A 84 -8.23 -0.81 -4.27
N ARG A 85 -8.54 -2.10 -4.05
CA ARG A 85 -9.83 -2.52 -3.50
C ARG A 85 -10.07 -1.93 -2.11
N GLN A 86 -9.09 -2.03 -1.21
CA GLN A 86 -9.19 -1.48 0.14
C GLN A 86 -9.29 0.07 0.12
N PHE A 87 -8.55 0.77 -0.75
CA PHE A 87 -8.72 2.21 -0.93
C PHE A 87 -10.12 2.60 -1.45
N HIS A 88 -10.67 1.84 -2.39
CA HIS A 88 -12.02 2.06 -2.88
C HIS A 88 -13.06 1.91 -1.75
N GLU A 89 -12.92 0.90 -0.88
CA GLU A 89 -13.79 0.70 0.29
C GLU A 89 -13.74 1.87 1.28
N LEU A 90 -12.61 2.58 1.33
CA LEU A 90 -12.42 3.78 2.15
C LEU A 90 -12.83 5.08 1.45
N ASN A 91 -13.40 5.02 0.24
CA ASN A 91 -13.75 6.18 -0.59
C ASN A 91 -12.55 7.10 -0.89
N VAL A 92 -11.37 6.51 -1.04
CA VAL A 92 -10.14 7.24 -1.39
C VAL A 92 -10.08 7.42 -2.91
N ASP A 93 -9.82 8.66 -3.36
CA ASP A 93 -9.58 8.97 -4.77
C ASP A 93 -8.20 8.45 -5.19
N THR A 94 -8.20 7.43 -6.05
CA THR A 94 -6.99 6.80 -6.61
C THR A 94 -6.68 7.29 -8.03
N THR A 95 -7.20 8.43 -8.48
CA THR A 95 -6.99 8.96 -9.85
C THR A 95 -5.50 9.13 -10.17
N TYR A 96 -4.68 9.49 -9.18
CA TYR A 96 -3.22 9.64 -9.32
C TYR A 96 -2.42 8.49 -8.68
N LEU A 97 -3.06 7.34 -8.46
CA LEU A 97 -2.38 6.09 -8.14
C LEU A 97 -2.05 5.34 -9.43
N VAL A 98 -0.82 5.53 -9.91
CA VAL A 98 -0.34 4.95 -11.17
C VAL A 98 -0.18 3.45 -11.01
N VAL A 99 -0.66 2.69 -11.98
CA VAL A 99 -0.39 1.25 -12.10
C VAL A 99 0.70 1.07 -13.14
N GLN A 100 1.92 0.77 -12.71
CA GLN A 100 3.04 0.49 -13.61
C GLN A 100 3.12 -1.02 -13.88
N LYS A 101 3.19 -1.40 -15.16
CA LYS A 101 3.08 -2.81 -15.57
C LYS A 101 4.40 -3.57 -15.56
N GLU A 102 5.52 -2.87 -15.71
CA GLU A 102 6.84 -3.45 -15.87
C GLU A 102 7.80 -2.87 -14.84
N ASN A 103 8.73 -3.70 -14.35
CA ASN A 103 9.79 -3.30 -13.40
C ASN A 103 9.30 -2.64 -12.10
N PHE A 104 8.04 -2.87 -11.73
CA PHE A 104 7.45 -2.32 -10.51
C PHE A 104 6.49 -3.32 -9.90
N ASP A 105 6.90 -3.96 -8.81
CA ASP A 105 6.04 -4.77 -7.97
C ASP A 105 5.43 -3.89 -6.88
N THR A 106 4.15 -4.06 -6.57
CA THR A 106 3.53 -3.38 -5.43
C THR A 106 4.30 -3.73 -4.16
N VAL A 107 4.81 -2.71 -3.47
CA VAL A 107 5.57 -2.90 -2.24
C VAL A 107 4.70 -3.67 -1.26
N THR A 108 5.18 -4.84 -0.85
CA THR A 108 4.42 -5.75 0.01
C THR A 108 5.34 -6.34 1.05
N PHE A 109 4.96 -6.23 2.31
CA PHE A 109 5.67 -6.86 3.41
C PHE A 109 4.99 -8.19 3.75
N GLY A 110 5.55 -9.29 3.23
CA GLY A 110 5.14 -10.63 3.61
C GLY A 110 5.58 -10.94 5.03
N LYS A 111 4.63 -11.18 5.93
CA LYS A 111 4.83 -11.45 7.35
C LYS A 111 4.34 -12.86 7.66
N PRO A 112 5.17 -13.90 7.49
CA PRO A 112 4.81 -15.24 7.89
C PRO A 112 4.78 -15.33 9.42
N TYR A 113 3.77 -15.96 9.98
CA TYR A 113 3.69 -16.28 11.41
C TYR A 113 3.67 -17.79 11.58
N LEU A 114 4.46 -18.29 12.53
CA LEU A 114 4.45 -19.69 12.93
C LEU A 114 4.27 -19.73 14.45
N GLU A 115 3.25 -20.44 14.90
CA GLU A 115 2.94 -20.60 16.34
C GLU A 115 2.87 -19.26 17.10
N GLY A 116 2.25 -18.25 16.48
CA GLY A 116 2.08 -16.92 17.05
C GLY A 116 3.31 -16.01 17.00
N SER A 117 4.43 -16.49 16.46
CA SER A 117 5.67 -15.71 16.33
C SER A 117 5.92 -15.30 14.88
N GLU A 118 6.17 -14.01 14.67
CA GLU A 118 6.56 -13.47 13.36
C GLU A 118 7.91 -14.04 12.93
N GLN A 119 7.96 -14.51 11.70
CA GLN A 119 9.15 -15.02 11.03
C GLN A 119 9.81 -13.90 10.21
N PRO A 120 11.06 -14.06 9.74
CA PRO A 120 11.68 -13.09 8.85
C PRO A 120 10.78 -12.76 7.66
N ARG A 121 10.68 -11.46 7.36
CA ARG A 121 9.79 -10.96 6.31
C ARG A 121 10.27 -11.39 4.92
N ILE A 122 9.32 -11.43 4.00
CA ILE A 122 9.55 -11.62 2.56
C ILE A 122 8.99 -10.39 1.86
N ASP A 123 9.88 -9.53 1.40
CA ASP A 123 9.52 -8.20 0.93
C ASP A 123 9.53 -8.13 -0.61
N PHE A 124 8.50 -7.49 -1.17
CA PHE A 124 8.37 -7.22 -2.61
C PHE A 124 8.62 -5.73 -2.89
N GLY A 125 9.06 -5.42 -4.12
CA GLY A 125 9.15 -4.04 -4.62
C GLY A 125 10.36 -3.21 -4.18
N PHE A 126 11.37 -3.82 -3.55
CA PHE A 126 12.58 -3.10 -3.10
C PHE A 126 13.52 -2.69 -4.24
N PHE A 127 13.41 -3.32 -5.40
CA PHE A 127 14.21 -3.03 -6.59
C PHE A 127 13.38 -2.42 -7.72
N ASN A 128 12.28 -1.76 -7.35
CA ASN A 128 11.41 -1.13 -8.33
C ASN A 128 12.10 0.02 -9.05
N GLU A 129 11.86 0.10 -10.36
CA GLU A 129 12.30 1.19 -11.20
C GLU A 129 11.07 1.91 -11.73
N ARG A 130 10.95 3.23 -11.51
CA ARG A 130 9.87 4.01 -12.10
C ARG A 130 10.22 4.42 -13.53
N THR A 131 9.25 4.36 -14.42
CA THR A 131 9.39 4.94 -15.75
C THR A 131 9.23 6.47 -15.71
N GLU A 132 9.74 7.16 -16.73
CA GLU A 132 9.53 8.61 -16.88
C GLU A 132 8.04 8.98 -16.98
N GLU A 133 7.23 8.11 -17.57
CA GLU A 133 5.77 8.28 -17.65
C GLU A 133 5.13 8.26 -16.27
N THR A 134 5.52 7.28 -15.44
CA THR A 134 5.09 7.20 -14.04
C THR A 134 5.50 8.46 -13.27
N ASP A 135 6.77 8.87 -13.35
CA ASP A 135 7.25 10.08 -12.66
C ASP A 135 6.49 11.35 -13.11
N ARG A 136 6.18 11.47 -14.41
CA ARG A 136 5.37 12.58 -14.93
C ARG A 136 3.95 12.57 -14.36
N ALA A 137 3.30 11.41 -14.33
CA ALA A 137 1.96 11.28 -13.78
C ALA A 137 1.91 11.63 -12.27
N LEU A 138 2.95 11.26 -11.51
CA LEU A 138 3.08 11.66 -10.11
C LEU A 138 3.23 13.18 -9.94
N LEU A 139 4.07 13.81 -10.76
CA LEU A 139 4.25 15.27 -10.75
C LEU A 139 2.95 16.00 -11.10
N ASP A 140 2.21 15.50 -12.10
CA ASP A 140 0.90 16.04 -12.47
C ASP A 140 -0.10 15.91 -11.32
N GLY A 141 -0.10 14.78 -10.59
CA GLY A 141 -0.91 14.58 -9.40
C GLY A 141 -0.57 15.55 -8.28
N ILE A 142 0.71 15.71 -7.96
CA ILE A 142 1.17 16.67 -6.94
C ILE A 142 0.78 18.10 -7.33
N ALA A 143 1.02 18.50 -8.58
CA ALA A 143 0.67 19.83 -9.07
C ALA A 143 -0.85 20.06 -9.06
N GLY A 144 -1.64 19.05 -9.43
CA GLY A 144 -3.10 19.09 -9.37
C GLY A 144 -3.61 19.27 -7.93
N ALA A 145 -3.07 18.49 -7.00
CA ALA A 145 -3.41 18.56 -5.59
C ALA A 145 -3.09 19.95 -5.01
N LEU A 146 -1.90 20.50 -5.28
CA LEU A 146 -1.49 21.84 -4.85
C LEU A 146 -2.35 22.97 -5.46
N LYS A 147 -2.82 22.84 -6.71
CA LYS A 147 -3.72 23.81 -7.33
C LYS A 147 -5.14 23.74 -6.76
N SER A 148 -5.60 22.54 -6.42
CA SER A 148 -6.92 22.29 -5.83
C SER A 148 -7.00 22.64 -4.34
N ALA A 149 -5.84 22.83 -3.71
CA ALA A 149 -5.66 23.21 -2.32
C ALA A 149 -6.20 24.62 -2.04
N ARG A 150 -7.52 24.77 -1.89
CA ARG A 150 -8.08 25.87 -1.10
C ARG A 150 -8.03 25.47 0.38
N PRO A 151 -7.61 26.35 1.31
CA PRO A 151 -7.53 26.02 2.71
C PRO A 151 -8.87 25.52 3.28
N PRO A 152 -8.86 24.54 4.21
CA PRO A 152 -7.70 23.80 4.71
C PRO A 152 -7.35 22.59 3.83
N PHE A 153 -6.08 22.52 3.40
CA PHE A 153 -5.50 21.41 2.63
C PHE A 153 -4.21 20.94 3.30
N LEU A 154 -4.02 19.63 3.40
CA LEU A 154 -2.82 19.02 3.98
C LEU A 154 -2.20 18.06 2.96
N CYS A 155 -0.92 18.28 2.64
CA CYS A 155 -0.11 17.37 1.84
C CYS A 155 0.84 16.61 2.77
N LEU A 156 0.76 15.29 2.76
CA LEU A 156 1.66 14.42 3.51
C LEU A 156 2.61 13.73 2.52
N LYS A 157 3.92 13.88 2.73
CA LYS A 157 4.95 13.07 2.08
C LYS A 157 5.34 11.93 3.02
N LEU A 158 5.11 10.70 2.59
CA LEU A 158 5.50 9.50 3.32
C LEU A 158 6.45 8.68 2.44
N SER A 159 7.74 8.81 2.69
CA SER A 159 8.76 7.91 2.12
C SER A 159 9.15 6.90 3.17
N GLN A 160 9.09 5.62 2.84
CA GLN A 160 9.83 4.63 3.63
C GLN A 160 11.27 4.62 3.09
N SER A 161 12.26 4.68 3.99
CA SER A 161 13.65 4.45 3.60
C SER A 161 13.80 2.99 3.23
N VAL A 162 13.63 2.71 1.94
CA VAL A 162 13.97 1.44 1.32
C VAL A 162 15.45 1.59 0.93
N SER A 163 16.34 1.31 1.87
CA SER A 163 17.80 1.36 1.68
C SER A 163 18.30 0.14 0.93
#